data_AF-A0A820M4T5-F1
#
_entry.id   AF-A0A820M4T5-F1
#
_cell.length_a   1.000
_cell.length_b   1.000
_cell.length_c   1.000
_cell.angle_alpha   90.00
_cell.angle_beta   90.00
_cell.angle_gamma   90.00
#
_symmetry.space_group_name_H-M   'P 1'
#
loop_
_entity.id
_entity.type
_entity.pdbx_description
1 polymer ?
#
loop_
_entity_poly.entity_id
_entity_poly.type
_entity_poly.pdbx_seq_one_letter_code
_entity_poly.pdbx_strand_id
1 'polypeptide(L)'
;MSSNTATGALASQTVSDESAAVRRKAAEKCQFVLEALYDSFNGYKQCAADTKDTAMRLLFDKIAASRADLIIQLSNVIRVDLGVEPVTSGSALAGAHRTWIDVKSWFTDGRDKAAIVTEVHRGENVLIKLYETAIEDPDIVLKVRDFLHEQLKTVKEQNASVDVL
;
A
#
# COMPACT_ATOMS: atom_id res chain seq x y z
N MET A 1 -30.33 -45.77 -12.64
CA MET A 1 -30.22 -44.30 -12.70
C MET A 1 -29.41 -43.82 -11.50
N SER A 2 -28.07 -43.95 -11.54
CA SER A 2 -27.18 -43.47 -10.45
C SER A 2 -25.79 -43.17 -11.02
N SER A 3 -25.59 -41.98 -11.59
CA SER A 3 -24.26 -41.57 -12.07
C SER A 3 -24.05 -40.05 -12.23
N ASN A 4 -24.90 -39.19 -11.64
CA ASN A 4 -24.78 -37.72 -11.79
C ASN A 4 -24.19 -36.98 -10.57
N THR A 5 -23.99 -37.65 -9.44
CA THR A 5 -23.60 -36.98 -8.17
C THR A 5 -22.10 -36.73 -8.04
N ALA A 6 -21.25 -37.61 -8.59
CA ALA A 6 -19.79 -37.48 -8.47
C ALA A 6 -19.21 -36.37 -9.37
N THR A 7 -19.73 -36.23 -10.60
CA THR A 7 -19.29 -35.20 -11.56
C THR A 7 -19.65 -33.79 -11.11
N GLY A 8 -20.82 -33.61 -10.47
CA GLY A 8 -21.25 -32.32 -9.93
C GLY A 8 -20.40 -31.85 -8.75
N ALA A 9 -20.05 -32.75 -7.82
CA ALA A 9 -19.22 -32.43 -6.67
C ALA A 9 -17.79 -32.03 -7.07
N LEU A 10 -17.20 -32.72 -8.06
CA LEU A 10 -15.86 -32.41 -8.56
C LEU A 10 -15.81 -31.02 -9.24
N ALA A 11 -16.81 -30.67 -10.04
CA ALA A 11 -16.89 -29.35 -10.68
C ALA A 11 -17.07 -28.21 -9.65
N SER A 12 -17.91 -28.41 -8.62
CA SER A 12 -18.09 -27.42 -7.55
C SER A 12 -16.82 -27.21 -6.70
N GLN A 13 -16.05 -28.26 -6.44
CA GLN A 13 -14.79 -28.19 -5.71
C GLN A 13 -13.73 -27.40 -6.51
N THR A 14 -13.56 -27.70 -7.80
CA THR A 14 -12.59 -27.01 -8.67
C THR A 14 -12.84 -25.50 -8.75
N VAL A 15 -14.10 -25.08 -8.89
CA VAL A 15 -14.48 -23.65 -8.95
C VAL A 15 -14.19 -22.93 -7.62
N SER A 16 -14.40 -23.62 -6.49
CA SER A 16 -14.08 -23.08 -5.16
C SER A 16 -12.57 -22.86 -4.98
N ASP A 17 -11.76 -23.83 -5.41
CA ASP A 17 -10.31 -23.79 -5.30
C ASP A 17 -9.68 -22.71 -6.19
N GLU A 18 -10.20 -22.53 -7.41
CA GLU A 18 -9.81 -21.47 -8.32
C GLU A 18 -10.14 -20.08 -7.74
N SER A 19 -11.36 -19.92 -7.22
CA SER A 19 -11.78 -18.67 -6.57
C SER A 19 -10.93 -18.34 -5.34
N ALA A 20 -10.52 -19.36 -4.57
CA ALA A 20 -9.62 -19.18 -3.44
C ALA A 20 -8.20 -18.81 -3.88
N ALA A 21 -7.70 -19.35 -4.99
CA ALA A 21 -6.41 -18.98 -5.56
C ALA A 21 -6.38 -17.52 -6.03
N VAL A 22 -7.44 -17.08 -6.72
CA VAL A 22 -7.60 -15.66 -7.16
C VAL A 22 -7.60 -14.72 -5.95
N ARG A 23 -8.39 -15.03 -4.91
CA ARG A 23 -8.41 -14.22 -3.66
C ARG A 23 -7.04 -14.15 -2.99
N ARG A 24 -6.28 -15.24 -2.96
CA ARG A 24 -4.93 -15.25 -2.38
C ARG A 24 -3.96 -14.34 -3.13
N LYS A 25 -3.97 -14.38 -4.46
CA LYS A 25 -3.12 -13.48 -5.27
C LYS A 25 -3.53 -12.02 -5.11
N ALA A 26 -4.83 -11.73 -5.13
CA ALA A 26 -5.35 -10.40 -4.85
C ALA A 26 -4.89 -9.89 -3.47
N ALA A 27 -4.95 -10.75 -2.44
CA ALA A 27 -4.49 -10.42 -1.10
C ALA A 27 -2.99 -10.17 -1.05
N GLU A 28 -2.18 -10.96 -1.75
CA GLU A 28 -0.73 -10.75 -1.85
C GLU A 28 -0.39 -9.35 -2.39
N LYS A 29 -1.03 -8.93 -3.49
CA LYS A 29 -0.83 -7.57 -4.04
C LYS A 29 -1.27 -6.47 -3.08
N CYS A 30 -2.44 -6.63 -2.46
CA CYS A 30 -2.92 -5.67 -1.45
C CYS A 30 -2.00 -5.61 -0.23
N GLN A 31 -1.39 -6.73 0.17
CA GLN A 31 -0.44 -6.75 1.27
C GLN A 31 0.86 -6.01 0.93
N PHE A 32 1.39 -6.12 -0.29
CA PHE A 32 2.55 -5.29 -0.69
C PHE A 32 2.24 -3.79 -0.62
N VAL A 33 1.05 -3.38 -1.04
CA VAL A 33 0.60 -1.98 -0.90
C VAL A 33 0.48 -1.60 0.58
N LEU A 34 -0.11 -2.46 1.40
CA LEU A 34 -0.28 -2.22 2.83
C LEU A 34 1.07 -2.06 3.56
N GLU A 35 2.07 -2.88 3.23
CA GLU A 35 3.42 -2.74 3.78
C GLU A 35 4.06 -1.42 3.39
N ALA A 36 3.96 -1.04 2.12
CA ALA A 36 4.51 0.22 1.64
C ALA A 36 3.79 1.44 2.26
N LEU A 37 2.50 1.32 2.59
CA LEU A 37 1.79 2.33 3.37
C LEU A 37 2.35 2.45 4.80
N TYR A 38 2.60 1.33 5.48
CA TYR A 38 3.25 1.35 6.80
C TYR A 38 4.65 1.95 6.74
N ASP A 39 5.42 1.60 5.72
CA ASP A 39 6.73 2.20 5.50
C ASP A 39 6.57 3.70 5.32
N SER A 40 5.76 4.16 4.36
CA SER A 40 5.45 5.59 4.12
C SER A 40 5.03 6.33 5.40
N PHE A 41 4.11 5.77 6.19
CA PHE A 41 3.69 6.30 7.49
C PHE A 41 4.88 6.55 8.43
N ASN A 42 5.72 5.53 8.63
CA ASN A 42 6.82 5.58 9.58
C ASN A 42 7.87 6.63 9.19
N GLY A 43 8.19 6.77 7.91
CA GLY A 43 9.18 7.77 7.51
C GLY A 43 8.61 9.19 7.43
N TYR A 44 7.32 9.39 7.14
CA TYR A 44 6.74 10.73 7.33
C TYR A 44 6.75 11.15 8.80
N LYS A 45 6.44 10.21 9.72
CA LYS A 45 6.60 10.45 11.16
C LYS A 45 8.03 10.81 11.55
N GLN A 46 9.00 10.11 10.97
CA GLN A 46 10.41 10.41 11.22
C GLN A 46 10.82 11.78 10.65
N CYS A 47 10.49 12.08 9.39
CA CYS A 47 10.79 13.37 8.76
C CYS A 47 10.15 14.54 9.52
N ALA A 48 8.94 14.36 10.05
CA ALA A 48 8.27 15.35 10.89
C ALA A 48 9.02 15.59 12.22
N ALA A 49 9.58 14.53 12.82
CA ALA A 49 10.36 14.61 14.06
C ALA A 49 11.74 15.27 13.84
N ASP A 50 12.37 15.01 12.71
CA ASP A 50 13.74 15.44 12.43
C ASP A 50 13.83 16.83 11.81
N THR A 51 12.74 17.36 11.21
CA THR A 51 12.75 18.68 10.56
C THR A 51 12.60 19.84 11.54
N LYS A 52 13.41 20.88 11.36
CA LYS A 52 13.28 22.17 12.05
C LYS A 52 12.28 23.11 11.38
N ASP A 53 11.95 22.87 10.11
CA ASP A 53 10.97 23.66 9.36
C ASP A 53 9.54 23.31 9.83
N THR A 54 8.84 24.30 10.39
CA THR A 54 7.49 24.13 10.91
C THR A 54 6.47 23.79 9.83
N ALA A 55 6.60 24.34 8.62
CA ALA A 55 5.69 24.04 7.52
C ALA A 55 5.88 22.59 7.03
N MET A 56 7.14 22.14 6.91
CA MET A 56 7.44 20.74 6.59
C MET A 56 6.88 19.78 7.64
N ARG A 57 7.11 20.07 8.94
CA ARG A 57 6.62 19.24 10.04
C ARG A 57 5.10 19.07 9.97
N LEU A 58 4.36 20.17 9.81
CA LEU A 58 2.90 20.14 9.71
C LEU A 58 2.42 19.34 8.49
N LEU A 59 3.08 19.49 7.34
CA LEU A 59 2.72 18.72 6.16
C LEU A 59 2.98 17.22 6.35
N PHE A 60 4.15 16.85 6.85
CA PHE A 60 4.52 15.45 7.07
C PHE A 60 3.64 14.77 8.12
N ASP A 61 3.27 15.46 9.19
CA ASP A 61 2.29 14.94 10.16
C ASP A 61 0.91 14.73 9.54
N LYS A 62 0.46 15.65 8.67
CA LYS A 62 -0.80 15.51 7.95
C LYS A 62 -0.78 14.29 7.02
N ILE A 63 0.30 14.10 6.26
CA ILE A 63 0.43 12.95 5.37
C ILE A 63 0.53 11.64 6.17
N ALA A 64 1.27 11.62 7.29
CA ALA A 64 1.32 10.46 8.17
C ALA A 64 -0.07 10.10 8.72
N ALA A 65 -0.86 11.07 9.17
CA ALA A 65 -2.24 10.81 9.60
C ALA A 65 -3.07 10.17 8.49
N SER A 66 -2.97 10.71 7.26
CA SER A 66 -3.65 10.11 6.12
C SER A 66 -3.18 8.69 5.81
N ARG A 67 -1.87 8.39 5.92
CA ARG A 67 -1.37 7.01 5.73
C ARG A 67 -1.98 6.05 6.75
N ALA A 68 -2.14 6.47 8.02
CA ALA A 68 -2.80 5.66 9.04
C ALA A 68 -4.25 5.32 8.66
N ASP A 69 -5.01 6.28 8.11
CA ASP A 69 -6.38 6.06 7.65
C ASP A 69 -6.42 5.06 6.47
N LEU A 70 -5.53 5.22 5.49
CA LEU A 70 -5.44 4.31 4.33
C LEU A 70 -5.08 2.88 4.75
N ILE A 71 -4.16 2.73 5.71
CA ILE A 71 -3.77 1.45 6.32
C ILE A 71 -4.98 0.74 6.93
N ILE A 72 -5.77 1.45 7.73
CA ILE A 72 -6.96 0.89 8.38
C ILE A 72 -7.96 0.41 7.33
N GLN A 73 -8.24 1.23 6.32
CA GLN A 73 -9.19 0.89 5.27
C GLN A 73 -8.73 -0.31 4.45
N LEU A 74 -7.47 -0.35 4.00
CA LEU A 74 -6.94 -1.46 3.20
C LEU A 74 -6.84 -2.76 4.01
N SER A 75 -6.48 -2.67 5.29
CA SER A 75 -6.49 -3.82 6.22
C SER A 75 -7.89 -4.43 6.33
N ASN A 76 -8.93 -3.60 6.38
CA ASN A 76 -10.31 -4.07 6.42
C ASN A 76 -10.72 -4.74 5.11
N VAL A 77 -10.32 -4.20 3.95
CA VAL A 77 -10.57 -4.83 2.64
C VAL A 77 -9.90 -6.21 2.56
N ILE A 78 -8.63 -6.32 2.96
CA ILE A 78 -7.89 -7.59 2.96
C ILE A 78 -8.59 -8.63 3.85
N ARG A 79 -9.02 -8.22 5.05
CA ARG A 79 -9.69 -9.10 6.02
C ARG A 79 -11.07 -9.55 5.55
N VAL A 80 -11.91 -8.60 5.16
CA VAL A 80 -13.34 -8.83 4.92
C VAL A 80 -13.60 -9.34 3.50
N ASP A 81 -12.98 -8.72 2.49
CA ASP A 81 -13.27 -9.03 1.08
C ASP A 81 -12.36 -10.15 0.54
N LEU A 82 -11.14 -10.30 1.07
CA LEU A 82 -10.17 -11.30 0.59
C LEU A 82 -9.98 -12.48 1.55
N GLY A 83 -10.44 -12.35 2.81
CA GLY A 83 -10.41 -13.42 3.81
C GLY A 83 -9.00 -13.78 4.28
N VAL A 84 -8.06 -12.83 4.23
CA VAL A 84 -6.67 -13.00 4.65
C VAL A 84 -6.38 -12.09 5.84
N GLU A 85 -5.54 -12.54 6.77
CA GLU A 85 -5.08 -11.70 7.87
C GLU A 85 -4.13 -10.62 7.32
N PRO A 86 -4.43 -9.32 7.48
CA PRO A 86 -3.57 -8.26 6.99
C PRO A 86 -2.24 -8.22 7.75
N VAL A 87 -1.16 -7.88 7.05
CA VAL A 87 0.09 -7.51 7.69
C VAL A 87 -0.12 -6.35 8.66
N THR A 88 0.62 -6.36 9.76
CA THR A 88 0.52 -5.36 10.83
C THR A 88 1.72 -4.41 10.88
N SER A 89 2.66 -4.53 9.94
CA SER A 89 3.86 -3.71 9.83
C SER A 89 4.39 -3.68 8.39
N GLY A 90 5.28 -2.75 8.08
CA GLY A 90 5.95 -2.67 6.77
C GLY A 90 7.09 -3.69 6.58
N SER A 91 7.56 -3.80 5.34
CA SER A 91 8.75 -4.56 4.90
C SER A 91 8.91 -5.98 5.47
N ALA A 92 7.81 -6.69 5.78
CA ALA A 92 7.85 -8.06 6.30
C ALA A 92 7.78 -9.11 5.17
N LEU A 93 7.20 -8.76 4.02
CA LEU A 93 7.09 -9.62 2.85
C LEU A 93 8.29 -9.45 1.90
N ALA A 94 8.80 -10.58 1.41
CA ALA A 94 9.83 -10.60 0.37
C ALA A 94 9.25 -10.04 -0.94
N GLY A 95 9.52 -8.76 -1.23
CA GLY A 95 9.01 -8.08 -2.43
C GLY A 95 8.61 -6.63 -2.19
N ALA A 96 8.31 -6.25 -0.94
CA ALA A 96 8.19 -4.84 -0.57
C ALA A 96 9.59 -4.21 -0.51
N HIS A 97 9.77 -3.09 -1.21
CA HIS A 97 11.04 -2.36 -1.22
C HIS A 97 11.17 -1.52 0.06
N ARG A 98 12.33 -1.56 0.73
CA ARG A 98 12.65 -0.76 1.94
C ARG A 98 12.95 0.71 1.63
N THR A 99 12.21 1.32 0.71
CA THR A 99 12.60 2.61 0.11
C THR A 99 12.65 3.75 1.12
N TRP A 100 11.80 3.69 2.16
CA TRP A 100 11.77 4.71 3.19
C TRP A 100 12.91 4.62 4.21
N ILE A 101 13.57 3.45 4.33
CA ILE A 101 14.82 3.36 5.11
C ILE A 101 15.91 4.19 4.43
N ASP A 102 16.00 4.10 3.10
CA ASP A 102 16.96 4.89 2.32
C ASP A 102 16.68 6.39 2.44
N VAL A 103 15.40 6.80 2.42
CA VAL A 103 15.01 8.21 2.59
C VAL A 103 15.38 8.73 3.97
N LYS A 104 15.16 7.94 5.02
CA LYS A 104 15.63 8.29 6.37
C LYS A 104 17.14 8.47 6.43
N SER A 105 17.91 7.60 5.78
CA SER A 105 19.38 7.72 5.76
C SER A 105 19.87 9.00 5.10
N TRP A 106 19.07 9.57 4.20
CA TRP A 106 19.34 10.83 3.53
C TRP A 106 18.92 12.06 4.33
N PHE A 107 17.99 11.90 5.27
CA PHE A 107 17.42 12.95 6.09
C PHE A 107 18.39 13.31 7.24
N THR A 108 19.44 14.05 6.91
CA THR A 108 20.37 14.62 7.88
C THR A 108 20.10 16.11 8.07
N ASP A 109 20.12 16.55 9.33
CA ASP A 109 19.89 17.93 9.76
C ASP A 109 20.78 18.92 8.95
N GLY A 110 20.18 19.90 8.26
CA GLY A 110 20.90 20.92 7.48
C GLY A 110 21.04 20.69 5.96
N ARG A 111 20.31 19.72 5.39
CA ARG A 111 20.24 19.50 3.93
C ARG A 111 19.33 20.50 3.24
N ASP A 112 19.61 20.75 1.95
CA ASP A 112 18.77 21.59 1.11
C ASP A 112 17.35 20.99 1.00
N LYS A 113 16.35 21.88 1.08
CA LYS A 113 14.93 21.58 0.96
C LYS A 113 14.62 20.81 -0.32
N ALA A 114 15.23 21.18 -1.44
CA ALA A 114 15.06 20.49 -2.71
C ALA A 114 15.54 19.02 -2.67
N ALA A 115 16.62 18.75 -1.93
CA ALA A 115 17.12 17.38 -1.76
C ALA A 115 16.16 16.53 -0.91
N ILE A 116 15.57 17.12 0.13
CA ILE A 116 14.54 16.46 0.96
C ILE A 116 13.32 16.12 0.11
N VAL A 117 12.80 17.09 -0.65
CA VAL A 117 11.63 16.92 -1.54
C VAL A 117 11.89 15.79 -2.55
N THR A 118 13.06 15.79 -3.18
CA THR A 118 13.46 14.74 -4.14
C THR A 118 13.43 13.34 -3.53
N GLU A 119 13.97 13.16 -2.33
CA GLU A 119 13.98 11.87 -1.65
C GLU A 119 12.58 11.44 -1.21
N VAL A 120 11.75 12.38 -0.75
CA VAL A 120 10.35 12.11 -0.44
C VAL A 120 9.60 11.59 -1.67
N HIS A 121 9.71 12.26 -2.82
CA HIS A 121 9.11 11.77 -4.06
C HIS A 121 9.66 10.41 -4.50
N ARG A 122 10.97 10.17 -4.33
CA ARG A 122 11.57 8.87 -4.68
C ARG A 122 10.92 7.72 -3.92
N GLY A 123 10.66 7.88 -2.62
CA GLY A 123 10.00 6.83 -1.86
C GLY A 123 8.50 6.75 -2.10
N GLU A 124 7.79 7.86 -2.27
CA GLU A 124 6.37 7.83 -2.62
C GLU A 124 6.12 7.20 -4.00
N ASN A 125 7.04 7.38 -4.95
CA ASN A 125 6.96 6.72 -6.26
C ASN A 125 6.99 5.19 -6.16
N VAL A 126 7.58 4.61 -5.12
CA VAL A 126 7.53 3.15 -4.90
C VAL A 126 6.14 2.73 -4.44
N LEU A 127 5.54 3.44 -3.50
CA LEU A 127 4.16 3.21 -3.08
C LEU A 127 3.19 3.34 -4.26
N ILE A 128 3.34 4.40 -5.08
CA ILE A 128 2.54 4.63 -6.29
C ILE A 128 2.66 3.46 -7.26
N LYS A 129 3.87 2.97 -7.54
CA LYS A 129 4.08 1.82 -8.44
C LYS A 129 3.44 0.54 -7.91
N LEU A 130 3.45 0.31 -6.60
CA LEU A 130 2.80 -0.85 -6.00
C LEU A 130 1.27 -0.78 -6.15
N TYR A 131 0.68 0.41 -5.96
CA TYR A 131 -0.73 0.61 -6.28
C TYR A 131 -1.03 0.35 -7.75
N GLU A 132 -0.26 0.93 -8.67
CA GLU A 132 -0.44 0.76 -10.11
C GLU A 132 -0.33 -0.72 -10.51
N THR A 133 0.69 -1.42 -9.99
CA THR A 133 0.89 -2.85 -10.22
C THR A 133 -0.29 -3.69 -9.69
N ALA A 134 -0.81 -3.35 -8.51
CA ALA A 134 -1.97 -4.05 -7.95
C ALA A 134 -3.24 -3.79 -8.79
N ILE A 135 -3.47 -2.54 -9.20
CA ILE A 135 -4.64 -2.15 -10.00
C ILE A 135 -4.66 -2.87 -11.36
N GLU A 136 -3.50 -2.98 -12.01
CA GLU A 136 -3.34 -3.62 -13.32
C GLU A 136 -3.48 -5.14 -13.27
N ASP A 137 -3.47 -5.76 -12.09
CA ASP A 137 -3.56 -7.20 -11.94
C ASP A 137 -4.96 -7.70 -12.34
N PRO A 138 -5.06 -8.68 -13.27
CA PRO A 138 -6.34 -9.23 -13.70
C PRO A 138 -7.06 -10.02 -12.59
N ASP A 139 -6.32 -10.53 -11.59
CA ASP A 139 -6.87 -11.30 -10.47
C ASP A 139 -7.48 -10.39 -9.38
N ILE A 140 -7.31 -9.06 -9.49
CA ILE A 140 -7.95 -8.08 -8.60
C ILE A 140 -9.40 -7.83 -9.04
N VAL A 141 -10.33 -8.14 -8.14
CA VAL A 141 -11.77 -7.93 -8.35
C VAL A 141 -12.11 -6.44 -8.45
N LEU A 142 -13.10 -6.10 -9.27
CA LEU A 142 -13.47 -4.71 -9.60
C LEU A 142 -13.64 -3.81 -8.37
N LYS A 143 -14.37 -4.27 -7.35
CA LYS A 143 -14.57 -3.53 -6.10
C LYS A 143 -13.25 -3.14 -5.40
N VAL A 144 -12.29 -4.06 -5.36
CA VAL A 144 -10.97 -3.82 -4.75
C VAL A 144 -10.14 -2.91 -5.65
N ARG A 145 -10.23 -3.06 -6.98
CA ARG A 145 -9.57 -2.17 -7.94
C ARG A 145 -10.02 -0.72 -7.77
N ASP A 146 -11.34 -0.48 -7.72
CA ASP A 146 -11.91 0.86 -7.55
C ASP A 146 -11.47 1.49 -6.22
N PHE A 147 -11.45 0.69 -5.16
CA PHE A 147 -10.94 1.11 -3.86
C PHE A 147 -9.45 1.52 -3.91
N LEU A 148 -8.60 0.70 -4.56
CA LEU A 148 -7.17 1.01 -4.71
C LEU A 148 -6.96 2.27 -5.57
N HIS A 149 -7.78 2.51 -6.59
CA HIS A 149 -7.74 3.74 -7.37
C HIS A 149 -7.98 5.00 -6.52
N GLU A 150 -8.96 4.98 -5.63
CA GLU A 150 -9.27 6.11 -4.76
C GLU A 150 -8.13 6.39 -3.76
N GLN A 151 -7.54 5.33 -3.18
CA GLN A 151 -6.37 5.48 -2.33
C GLN A 151 -5.16 6.02 -3.11
N LEU A 152 -4.91 5.50 -4.32
CA LEU A 152 -3.83 5.97 -5.19
C LEU A 152 -3.95 7.45 -5.54
N LYS A 153 -5.17 7.93 -5.82
CA LYS A 153 -5.44 9.34 -6.06
C LYS A 153 -5.02 10.19 -4.85
N THR A 154 -5.44 9.79 -3.65
CA THR A 154 -5.05 10.46 -2.39
C THR A 154 -3.52 10.52 -2.23
N VAL A 155 -2.83 9.40 -2.49
CA VAL A 155 -1.37 9.32 -2.41
C VAL A 155 -0.70 10.26 -3.42
N LYS A 156 -1.16 10.28 -4.68
CA LYS A 156 -0.62 11.15 -5.73
C LYS A 156 -0.82 12.64 -5.42
N GLU A 157 -2.00 13.02 -4.94
CA GLU A 157 -2.30 14.40 -4.55
C GLU A 157 -1.41 14.87 -3.39
N GLN A 158 -1.18 14.00 -2.40
CA GLN A 158 -0.31 14.32 -1.26
C GLN A 158 1.16 14.35 -1.65
N ASN A 159 1.61 13.44 -2.51
CA ASN A 159 2.96 13.47 -3.06
C ASN A 159 3.21 14.81 -3.78
N ALA A 160 2.28 15.26 -4.64
CA ALA A 160 2.39 16.56 -5.30
C ALA A 160 2.34 17.76 -4.34
N SER A 161 1.68 17.64 -3.19
CA SER A 161 1.65 18.73 -2.19
C SER A 161 3.01 19.01 -1.55
N VAL A 162 3.95 18.05 -1.62
CA VAL A 162 5.33 18.22 -1.13
C VAL A 162 6.12 19.22 -1.98
N ASP A 163 5.77 19.38 -3.26
CA ASP A 163 6.41 20.35 -4.19
C ASP A 163 6.17 21.81 -3.78
N VAL A 164 5.14 22.07 -2.97
CA VAL A 164 4.71 23.44 -2.59
C VAL A 164 5.41 23.93 -1.31
N LEU A 165 6.27 23.10 -0.71
CA LEU A 165 7.11 23.48 0.42
C LEU A 165 8.27 24.36 -0.07
#